data_AF-A0A960D492-F1
#
_entry.id   AF-A0A960D492-F1
#
_cell.length_a   1.000
_cell.length_b   1.000
_cell.length_c   1.000
_cell.angle_alpha   90.00
_cell.angle_beta   90.00
_cell.angle_gamma   90.00
#
_symmetry.space_group_name_H-M   'P 1'
#
loop_
_entity.id
_entity.type
_entity.pdbx_description
1 polymer ?
#
loop_
_entity_poly.entity_id
_entity_poly.type
_entity_poly.pdbx_seq_one_letter_code
_entity_poly.pdbx_strand_id
1 'polypeptide(L)'
;MNPSRYRKRLRLAAIVLALVAPAAAGCGSSNPLGGGSASGDLKSVVVGSADFPESKIIAEIYAQALEANGFNVGRQFGIGSRETYVPAVRDHSIDLVPEYTGNLLQYFDPKTTVTTPDAVELALARALPGDLSILTPSPANDTDTVAVTEATARKWNLKTIGDLAAHSAEVKFGAPSEFQTRTEGLPGLKAKYGLDIKPDNFVSISDGGGPATVRALTDGTVTAADIFSTSPAIPQN
;
A
#
# COMPACT_ATOMS: atom_id res chain seq x y z
N MET A 1 21.86 93.20 -15.76
CA MET A 1 20.74 92.85 -14.85
C MET A 1 21.10 91.60 -14.06
N ASN A 2 20.89 91.66 -12.76
CA ASN A 2 21.14 90.63 -11.72
C ASN A 2 20.05 89.51 -11.81
N PRO A 3 20.04 88.46 -10.98
CA PRO A 3 20.92 87.30 -10.83
C PRO A 3 20.14 85.94 -10.89
N SER A 4 20.83 84.80 -11.01
CA SER A 4 20.50 83.64 -10.14
C SER A 4 21.70 82.71 -9.95
N ARG A 5 22.43 82.99 -8.86
CA ARG A 5 23.20 81.99 -8.11
C ARG A 5 22.22 81.15 -7.27
N TYR A 6 22.70 80.02 -6.74
CA TYR A 6 22.06 79.08 -5.80
C TYR A 6 21.30 77.96 -6.51
N ARG A 7 21.74 76.69 -6.56
CA ARG A 7 22.52 75.87 -5.61
C ARG A 7 23.25 74.79 -6.43
N LYS A 8 24.58 74.74 -6.48
CA LYS A 8 25.48 74.04 -5.54
C LYS A 8 25.09 72.58 -5.23
N ARG A 9 25.97 71.68 -5.69
CA ARG A 9 26.37 70.36 -5.12
C ARG A 9 25.37 69.23 -5.46
N LEU A 10 25.73 68.05 -5.96
CA LEU A 10 26.95 67.24 -5.97
C LEU A 10 27.14 66.67 -7.41
N ARG A 11 28.27 66.86 -8.09
CA ARG A 11 29.48 65.98 -8.10
C ARG A 11 29.13 64.49 -8.27
N LEU A 12 29.30 63.97 -9.50
CA LEU A 12 30.42 63.13 -9.95
C LEU A 12 30.43 61.75 -9.26
N ALA A 13 30.04 60.68 -9.95
CA ALA A 13 30.87 59.89 -10.88
C ALA A 13 31.92 59.03 -10.16
N ALA A 14 31.78 57.70 -10.27
CA ALA A 14 32.87 56.71 -10.28
C ALA A 14 32.25 55.33 -10.54
N ILE A 15 32.39 54.74 -11.73
CA ILE A 15 33.55 53.97 -12.23
C ILE A 15 33.51 52.50 -11.76
N VAL A 16 33.40 51.65 -12.78
CA VAL A 16 33.56 50.20 -12.83
C VAL A 16 34.90 49.77 -12.21
N LEU A 17 34.88 48.76 -11.33
CA LEU A 17 36.06 47.95 -11.02
C LEU A 17 35.65 46.48 -10.80
N ALA A 18 36.45 45.60 -11.37
CA ALA A 18 36.21 44.18 -11.56
C ALA A 18 36.52 43.30 -10.33
N LEU A 19 35.92 42.10 -10.33
CA LEU A 19 36.48 40.81 -9.91
C LEU A 19 37.20 40.74 -8.54
N VAL A 20 36.51 40.24 -7.50
CA VAL A 20 37.03 39.23 -6.55
C VAL A 20 35.85 38.43 -6.00
N ALA A 21 35.84 37.11 -6.26
CA ALA A 21 34.97 36.16 -5.57
C ALA A 21 35.58 35.79 -4.21
N PRO A 22 34.80 35.74 -3.12
CA PRO A 22 35.13 34.95 -1.95
C PRO A 22 34.32 33.65 -1.97
N ALA A 23 35.03 32.53 -2.09
CA ALA A 23 34.56 31.26 -1.59
C ALA A 23 34.48 31.34 -0.07
N ALA A 24 33.27 31.27 0.49
CA ALA A 24 33.05 31.04 1.92
C ALA A 24 32.24 29.75 2.06
N ALA A 25 32.96 28.66 2.29
CA ALA A 25 32.44 27.42 2.83
C ALA A 25 32.11 27.61 4.31
N GLY A 26 31.07 26.91 4.79
CA GLY A 26 31.03 26.41 6.17
C GLY A 26 29.97 27.00 7.09
N CYS A 27 28.71 26.63 6.89
CA CYS A 27 27.82 26.34 8.02
C CYS A 27 27.50 24.85 7.97
N GLY A 28 28.15 24.09 8.85
CA GLY A 28 27.95 22.65 8.97
C GLY A 28 26.61 22.34 9.62
N SER A 29 25.80 21.54 8.94
CA SER A 29 24.84 20.65 9.59
C SER A 29 25.51 19.29 9.70
N SER A 30 25.82 18.87 10.92
CA SER A 30 26.29 17.52 11.20
C SER A 30 25.11 16.55 11.10
N ASN A 31 24.77 16.11 9.89
CA ASN A 31 23.95 14.92 9.70
C ASN A 31 24.89 13.73 9.43
N PRO A 32 25.03 12.78 10.36
CA PRO A 32 25.99 11.67 10.24
C PRO A 32 25.61 10.62 9.17
N LEU A 33 24.55 10.85 8.38
CA LEU A 33 24.06 9.93 7.35
C LEU A 33 24.15 10.45 5.91
N GLY A 34 24.88 11.54 5.63
CA GLY A 34 25.15 11.99 4.26
C GLY A 34 23.90 12.52 3.53
N GLY A 35 23.54 13.77 3.80
CA GLY A 35 22.40 14.44 3.15
C GLY A 35 22.82 15.21 1.90
N GLY A 36 22.44 14.72 0.73
CA GLY A 36 22.17 15.61 -0.41
C GLY A 36 20.95 16.48 -0.10
N SER A 37 20.88 17.70 -0.65
CA SER A 37 19.72 18.57 -0.48
C SER A 37 18.47 17.87 -1.02
N ALA A 38 17.56 17.45 -0.14
CA ALA A 38 16.22 17.02 -0.52
C ALA A 38 15.49 18.24 -1.10
N SER A 39 15.36 18.31 -2.43
CA SER A 39 14.71 19.41 -3.15
C SER A 39 13.18 19.24 -3.22
N GLY A 40 12.56 18.73 -2.15
CA GLY A 40 11.12 18.56 -2.03
C GLY A 40 10.56 19.38 -0.87
N ASP A 41 9.32 19.82 -0.98
CA ASP A 41 8.56 20.30 0.19
C ASP A 41 8.46 19.12 1.17
N LEU A 42 9.18 19.20 2.30
CA LEU A 42 9.19 18.18 3.34
C LEU A 42 7.80 17.95 3.98
N LYS A 43 6.81 18.78 3.62
CA LYS A 43 5.42 18.64 4.04
C LYS A 43 4.51 18.01 2.98
N SER A 44 5.02 17.64 1.81
CA SER A 44 4.24 16.92 0.79
C SER A 44 4.38 15.42 0.98
N VAL A 45 3.26 14.70 1.03
CA VAL A 45 3.21 13.23 1.13
C VAL A 45 2.10 12.71 0.23
N VAL A 46 2.35 11.66 -0.55
CA VAL A 46 1.33 10.97 -1.33
C VAL A 46 0.95 9.66 -0.63
N VAL A 47 -0.30 9.57 -0.16
CA VAL A 47 -0.83 8.36 0.48
C VAL A 47 -1.52 7.49 -0.58
N GLY A 48 -1.04 6.26 -0.72
CA GLY A 48 -1.60 5.25 -1.61
C GLY A 48 -2.44 4.19 -0.88
N SER A 49 -3.15 3.37 -1.66
CA SER A 49 -3.82 2.17 -1.14
C SER A 49 -3.81 1.03 -2.15
N ALA A 50 -3.94 -0.19 -1.64
CA ALA A 50 -4.31 -1.36 -2.44
C ALA A 50 -5.76 -1.25 -2.93
N ASP A 51 -6.14 -2.11 -3.88
CA ASP A 51 -7.50 -2.09 -4.48
C ASP A 51 -8.54 -2.92 -3.71
N PHE A 52 -8.68 -2.64 -2.41
CA PHE A 52 -9.75 -3.22 -1.60
C PHE A 52 -10.25 -2.26 -0.50
N PRO A 53 -11.45 -2.48 0.05
CA PRO A 53 -12.13 -1.49 0.90
C PRO A 53 -11.35 -1.07 2.15
N GLU A 54 -10.82 -2.03 2.92
CA GLU A 54 -10.09 -1.71 4.16
C GLU A 54 -8.85 -0.85 3.89
N SER A 55 -8.01 -1.23 2.92
CA SER A 55 -6.81 -0.44 2.57
C SER A 55 -7.18 1.00 2.18
N LYS A 56 -8.26 1.20 1.42
CA LYS A 56 -8.76 2.54 1.05
C LYS A 56 -9.20 3.35 2.28
N ILE A 57 -9.90 2.71 3.22
CA ILE A 57 -10.36 3.37 4.46
C ILE A 57 -9.17 3.75 5.34
N ILE A 58 -8.22 2.83 5.55
CA ILE A 58 -7.03 3.11 6.39
C ILE A 58 -6.15 4.19 5.73
N ALA A 59 -5.98 4.17 4.41
CA ALA A 59 -5.25 5.20 3.68
C ALA A 59 -5.90 6.57 3.84
N GLU A 60 -7.23 6.65 3.81
CA GLU A 60 -7.95 7.91 4.06
C GLU A 60 -7.78 8.40 5.50
N ILE A 61 -7.75 7.49 6.49
CA ILE A 61 -7.44 7.84 7.89
C ILE A 61 -6.03 8.43 8.01
N TYR A 62 -5.03 7.81 7.35
CA TYR A 62 -3.66 8.34 7.33
C TYR A 62 -3.59 9.72 6.68
N ALA A 63 -4.27 9.90 5.54
CA ALA A 63 -4.30 11.17 4.85
C ALA A 63 -4.87 12.29 5.74
N GLN A 64 -6.03 12.06 6.37
CA GLN A 64 -6.65 13.04 7.27
C GLN A 64 -5.78 13.34 8.51
N ALA A 65 -5.12 12.31 9.07
CA ALA A 65 -4.22 12.51 10.21
C ALA A 65 -3.00 13.37 9.83
N LEU A 66 -2.41 13.16 8.65
CA LEU A 66 -1.30 13.97 8.14
C LEU A 66 -1.74 15.40 7.85
N GLU A 67 -2.89 15.60 7.21
CA GLU A 67 -3.46 16.93 6.93
C GLU A 67 -3.73 17.72 8.22
N ALA A 68 -4.30 17.07 9.25
CA ALA A 68 -4.52 17.69 10.55
C ALA A 68 -3.21 18.12 11.24
N ASN A 69 -2.07 17.56 10.85
CA ASN A 69 -0.73 17.91 11.32
C ASN A 69 0.05 18.82 10.34
N GLY A 70 -0.63 19.38 9.34
CA GLY A 70 -0.10 20.43 8.47
C GLY A 70 0.74 19.92 7.28
N PHE A 71 0.56 18.67 6.89
CA PHE A 71 1.08 18.13 5.63
C PHE A 71 0.14 18.44 4.45
N ASN A 72 0.71 18.63 3.27
CA ASN A 72 0.01 18.63 1.99
C ASN A 72 -0.09 17.18 1.51
N VAL A 73 -1.30 16.64 1.42
CA VAL A 73 -1.48 15.21 1.14
C VAL A 73 -2.06 14.96 -0.25
N GLY A 74 -1.28 14.27 -1.10
CA GLY A 74 -1.79 13.62 -2.30
C GLY A 74 -2.45 12.28 -1.95
N ARG A 75 -3.49 11.89 -2.68
CA ARG A 75 -4.18 10.60 -2.50
C ARG A 75 -4.14 9.82 -3.80
N GLN A 76 -3.66 8.58 -3.76
CA GLN A 76 -3.63 7.66 -4.89
C GLN A 76 -4.14 6.29 -4.48
N PHE A 77 -5.46 6.17 -4.36
CA PHE A 77 -6.12 4.97 -3.86
C PHE A 77 -6.42 3.96 -4.98
N GLY A 78 -6.48 2.68 -4.61
CA GLY A 78 -6.87 1.60 -5.52
C GLY A 78 -5.84 1.32 -6.60
N ILE A 79 -4.55 1.35 -6.24
CA ILE A 79 -3.44 1.12 -7.19
C ILE A 79 -3.44 -0.31 -7.75
N GLY A 80 -4.03 -1.25 -7.01
CA GLY A 80 -4.08 -2.65 -7.35
C GLY A 80 -3.32 -3.49 -6.34
N SER A 81 -2.50 -4.40 -6.87
CA SER A 81 -1.79 -5.41 -6.09
C SER A 81 -0.48 -4.88 -5.48
N ARG A 82 0.07 -5.64 -4.53
CA ARG A 82 1.34 -5.35 -3.87
C ARG A 82 2.52 -5.22 -4.82
N GLU A 83 2.52 -6.04 -5.86
CA GLU A 83 3.51 -6.03 -6.94
C GLU A 83 3.49 -4.70 -7.72
N THR A 84 2.41 -3.93 -7.64
CA THR A 84 2.27 -2.61 -8.26
C THR A 84 2.60 -1.48 -7.28
N TYR A 85 2.03 -1.50 -6.07
CA TYR A 85 2.21 -0.37 -5.15
C TYR A 85 3.55 -0.40 -4.39
N VAL A 86 4.18 -1.56 -4.15
CA VAL A 86 5.50 -1.59 -3.48
C VAL A 86 6.57 -0.89 -4.34
N PRO A 87 6.69 -1.15 -5.65
CA PRO A 87 7.55 -0.34 -6.52
C PRO A 87 7.21 1.15 -6.50
N ALA A 88 5.92 1.50 -6.47
CA ALA A 88 5.47 2.89 -6.41
C ALA A 88 5.86 3.61 -5.10
N VAL A 89 5.95 2.88 -3.98
CA VAL A 89 6.53 3.43 -2.73
C VAL A 89 8.04 3.66 -2.91
N ARG A 90 8.74 2.70 -3.52
CA ARG A 90 10.20 2.75 -3.67
C ARG A 90 10.67 3.82 -4.66
N ASP A 91 9.87 4.14 -5.68
CA ASP A 91 10.18 5.17 -6.67
C ASP A 91 9.59 6.55 -6.33
N HIS A 92 8.96 6.69 -5.16
CA HIS A 92 8.28 7.91 -4.68
C HIS A 92 7.10 8.39 -5.54
N SER A 93 6.50 7.51 -6.36
CA SER A 93 5.17 7.79 -6.94
C SER A 93 4.08 7.85 -5.88
N ILE A 94 4.25 7.10 -4.79
CA ILE A 94 3.57 7.25 -3.51
C ILE A 94 4.60 7.19 -2.37
N ASP A 95 4.25 7.68 -1.18
CA ASP A 95 5.15 7.74 -0.03
C ASP A 95 4.72 6.86 1.14
N LEU A 96 3.41 6.59 1.25
CA LEU A 96 2.83 5.83 2.37
C LEU A 96 1.70 4.93 1.86
N VAL A 97 1.66 3.69 2.33
CA VAL A 97 0.58 2.73 2.04
C VAL A 97 0.27 1.89 3.28
N PRO A 98 -1.01 1.63 3.60
CA PRO A 98 -1.38 0.63 4.60
C PRO A 98 -0.97 -0.77 4.13
N GLU A 99 -0.30 -1.55 4.97
CA GLU A 99 0.19 -2.88 4.62
C GLU A 99 0.15 -3.85 5.82
N TYR A 100 0.12 -5.14 5.50
CA TYR A 100 -0.08 -6.27 6.40
C TYR A 100 1.24 -7.01 6.53
N THR A 101 1.74 -7.10 7.77
CA THR A 101 3.09 -7.57 8.07
C THR A 101 3.38 -8.97 7.53
N GLY A 102 2.42 -9.91 7.64
CA GLY A 102 2.58 -11.28 7.17
C GLY A 102 2.71 -11.40 5.65
N ASN A 103 1.88 -10.68 4.90
CA ASN A 103 1.90 -10.73 3.43
C ASN A 103 3.08 -9.92 2.86
N LEU A 104 3.46 -8.82 3.51
CA LEU A 104 4.69 -8.11 3.15
C LEU A 104 5.94 -8.94 3.41
N LEU A 105 5.98 -9.70 4.51
CA LEU A 105 7.07 -10.63 4.78
C LEU A 105 7.15 -11.70 3.70
N GLN A 106 6.02 -12.31 3.32
CA GLN A 106 5.99 -13.30 2.23
C GLN A 106 6.41 -12.71 0.87
N TYR A 107 6.13 -11.43 0.62
CA TYR A 107 6.58 -10.75 -0.59
C TYR A 107 8.11 -10.63 -0.67
N PHE A 108 8.78 -10.30 0.45
CA PHE A 108 10.24 -10.15 0.49
C PHE A 108 11.00 -11.45 0.81
N ASP A 109 10.36 -12.39 1.51
CA ASP A 109 10.85 -13.73 1.79
C ASP A 109 9.76 -14.79 1.46
N PRO A 110 9.64 -15.19 0.18
CA PRO A 110 8.62 -16.15 -0.26
C PRO A 110 8.74 -17.55 0.35
N LYS A 111 9.84 -17.85 1.05
CA LYS A 111 10.09 -19.14 1.70
C LYS A 111 9.86 -19.09 3.21
N THR A 112 9.48 -17.93 3.75
CA THR A 112 9.18 -17.79 5.17
C THR A 112 8.10 -18.78 5.60
N THR A 113 8.28 -19.35 6.79
CA THR A 113 7.25 -20.16 7.46
C THR A 113 6.80 -19.51 8.76
N VAL A 114 7.20 -18.25 9.00
CA VAL A 114 6.93 -17.52 10.22
C VAL A 114 5.50 -16.97 10.19
N THR A 115 4.74 -17.21 11.26
CA THR A 115 3.31 -16.85 11.30
C THR A 115 2.86 -16.18 12.59
N THR A 116 3.68 -16.17 13.65
CA THR A 116 3.34 -15.50 14.92
C THR A 116 3.70 -14.01 14.84
N PRO A 117 2.83 -13.08 15.28
CA PRO A 117 3.00 -11.63 15.08
C PRO A 117 4.39 -11.09 15.39
N ASP A 118 4.89 -11.30 16.62
CA ASP A 118 6.22 -10.80 17.04
C ASP A 118 7.36 -11.33 16.16
N ALA A 119 7.27 -12.61 15.76
CA ALA A 119 8.27 -13.22 14.90
C ALA A 119 8.17 -12.71 13.46
N VAL A 120 6.95 -12.45 12.96
CA VAL A 120 6.71 -11.85 11.64
C VAL A 120 7.31 -10.45 11.59
N GLU A 121 7.07 -9.61 12.59
CA GLU A 121 7.64 -8.26 12.66
C GLU A 121 9.18 -8.30 12.66
N LEU A 122 9.78 -9.17 13.47
CA LEU A 122 11.23 -9.33 13.52
C LEU A 122 11.81 -9.85 12.19
N ALA A 123 11.15 -10.82 11.56
CA ALA A 123 11.58 -11.36 10.27
C ALA A 123 11.44 -10.30 9.16
N LEU A 124 10.34 -9.55 9.16
CA LEU A 124 10.08 -8.49 8.19
C LEU A 124 11.12 -7.37 8.31
N ALA A 125 11.46 -6.93 9.52
CA ALA A 125 12.51 -5.94 9.74
C ALA A 125 13.88 -6.37 9.18
N ARG A 126 14.14 -7.68 9.03
CA ARG A 126 15.36 -8.22 8.42
C ARG A 126 15.27 -8.38 6.90
N ALA A 127 14.07 -8.66 6.40
CA ALA A 127 13.83 -8.90 4.97
C ALA A 127 13.59 -7.59 4.18
N LEU A 128 13.13 -6.53 4.85
CA LEU A 128 12.80 -5.26 4.23
C LEU A 128 14.04 -4.58 3.62
N PRO A 129 13.98 -4.10 2.37
CA PRO A 129 15.09 -3.37 1.77
C PRO A 129 15.29 -2.03 2.47
N GLY A 130 16.53 -1.52 2.47
CA GLY A 130 16.92 -0.33 3.24
C GLY A 130 16.32 0.99 2.74
N ASP A 131 15.61 0.99 1.62
CA ASP A 131 14.86 2.11 1.07
C ASP A 131 13.40 2.14 1.54
N LEU A 132 12.96 1.15 2.34
CA LEU A 132 11.62 1.08 2.91
C LEU A 132 11.68 1.03 4.44
N SER A 133 10.61 1.50 5.07
CA SER A 133 10.40 1.41 6.52
C SER A 133 8.97 1.02 6.82
N ILE A 134 8.78 0.21 7.86
CA ILE A 134 7.46 -0.08 8.43
C ILE A 134 7.24 0.77 9.69
N LEU A 135 6.00 1.22 9.87
CA LEU A 135 5.57 1.89 11.11
C LEU A 135 5.09 0.85 12.14
N THR A 136 4.75 1.30 13.34
CA THR A 136 4.18 0.45 14.39
C THR A 136 2.89 -0.23 13.90
N PRO A 137 2.81 -1.57 13.88
CA PRO A 137 1.61 -2.28 13.46
C PRO A 137 0.43 -2.07 14.41
N SER A 138 -0.78 -2.14 13.87
CA SER A 138 -2.02 -2.23 14.64
C SER A 138 -2.16 -3.61 15.28
N PRO A 139 -2.82 -3.75 16.45
CA PRO A 139 -3.20 -5.06 16.97
C PRO A 139 -4.36 -5.71 16.20
N ALA A 140 -5.01 -4.97 15.29
CA ALA A 140 -6.04 -5.52 14.41
C ALA A 140 -5.42 -6.52 13.42
N ASN A 141 -6.17 -7.57 13.09
CA ASN A 141 -5.73 -8.62 12.19
C ASN A 141 -6.76 -8.78 11.06
N ASP A 142 -6.26 -8.87 9.83
CA ASP A 142 -7.05 -9.21 8.66
C ASP A 142 -6.42 -10.41 7.93
N THR A 143 -7.26 -11.32 7.48
CA THR A 143 -6.87 -12.61 6.91
C THR A 143 -7.79 -12.98 5.76
N ASP A 144 -7.20 -13.58 4.72
CA ASP A 144 -7.93 -14.17 3.61
C ASP A 144 -8.84 -15.30 4.12
N THR A 145 -10.08 -15.31 3.63
CA THR A 145 -11.04 -16.39 3.93
C THR A 145 -11.66 -16.90 2.64
N VAL A 146 -12.11 -18.16 2.65
CA VAL A 146 -12.92 -18.70 1.55
C VAL A 146 -14.38 -18.62 1.96
N ALA A 147 -15.09 -17.65 1.41
CA ALA A 147 -16.52 -17.44 1.65
C ALA A 147 -17.36 -18.19 0.61
N VAL A 148 -18.49 -18.72 1.06
CA VAL A 148 -19.55 -19.31 0.23
C VAL A 148 -20.89 -18.76 0.72
N THR A 149 -21.94 -18.88 -0.08
CA THR A 149 -23.29 -18.51 0.41
C THR A 149 -23.82 -19.53 1.42
N GLU A 150 -24.71 -19.09 2.30
CA GLU A 150 -25.36 -19.99 3.27
C GLU A 150 -26.07 -21.18 2.57
N ALA A 151 -26.69 -20.92 1.42
CA ALA A 151 -27.34 -21.95 0.61
C ALA A 151 -26.34 -23.02 0.13
N THR A 152 -25.16 -22.61 -0.37
CA THR A 152 -24.09 -23.52 -0.78
C THR A 152 -23.55 -24.31 0.41
N ALA A 153 -23.28 -23.63 1.53
CA ALA A 153 -22.82 -24.28 2.76
C ALA A 153 -23.79 -25.36 3.25
N ARG A 154 -25.10 -25.09 3.27
CA ARG A 154 -26.12 -26.07 3.65
C ARG A 154 -26.23 -27.21 2.63
N LYS A 155 -26.21 -26.90 1.33
CA LYS A 155 -26.34 -27.89 0.25
C LYS A 155 -25.18 -28.89 0.24
N TRP A 156 -23.96 -28.43 0.51
CA TRP A 156 -22.75 -29.23 0.51
C TRP A 156 -22.27 -29.63 1.91
N ASN A 157 -23.03 -29.26 2.96
CA ASN A 157 -22.72 -29.53 4.36
C ASN A 157 -21.31 -29.05 4.77
N LEU A 158 -20.94 -27.83 4.35
CA LEU A 158 -19.63 -27.23 4.57
C LEU A 158 -19.52 -26.61 5.96
N LYS A 159 -18.37 -26.81 6.61
CA LYS A 159 -17.99 -26.15 7.88
C LYS A 159 -16.59 -25.56 7.85
N THR A 160 -15.73 -26.09 6.98
CA THR A 160 -14.32 -25.75 6.84
C THR A 160 -13.96 -25.60 5.35
N ILE A 161 -12.83 -24.95 5.07
CA ILE A 161 -12.30 -24.84 3.70
C ILE A 161 -12.03 -26.24 3.11
N GLY A 162 -11.60 -27.20 3.93
CA GLY A 162 -11.33 -28.58 3.50
C GLY A 162 -12.58 -29.32 3.00
N ASP A 163 -13.77 -28.96 3.47
CA ASP A 163 -15.02 -29.60 3.01
C ASP A 163 -15.31 -29.28 1.54
N LEU A 164 -14.80 -28.15 1.02
CA LEU A 164 -14.91 -27.80 -0.40
C LEU A 164 -14.09 -28.70 -1.32
N ALA A 165 -13.08 -29.42 -0.80
CA ALA A 165 -12.19 -30.23 -1.63
C ALA A 165 -12.95 -31.30 -2.44
N ALA A 166 -13.99 -31.89 -1.84
CA ALA A 166 -14.87 -32.86 -2.51
C ALA A 166 -15.64 -32.26 -3.70
N HIS A 167 -15.76 -30.94 -3.76
CA HIS A 167 -16.48 -30.16 -4.77
C HIS A 167 -15.55 -29.35 -5.68
N SER A 168 -14.24 -29.61 -5.66
CA SER A 168 -13.23 -28.82 -6.41
C SER A 168 -13.58 -28.63 -7.90
N ALA A 169 -14.20 -29.63 -8.53
CA ALA A 169 -14.61 -29.56 -9.94
C ALA A 169 -15.84 -28.65 -10.17
N GLU A 170 -16.70 -28.46 -9.16
CA GLU A 170 -17.88 -27.61 -9.21
C GLU A 170 -17.64 -26.18 -8.72
N VAL A 171 -16.61 -25.96 -7.89
CA VAL A 171 -16.31 -24.64 -7.33
C VAL A 171 -15.82 -23.71 -8.44
N LYS A 172 -16.60 -22.66 -8.71
CA LYS A 172 -16.13 -21.44 -9.36
C LYS A 172 -15.61 -20.47 -8.30
N PHE A 173 -14.35 -20.07 -8.39
CA PHE A 173 -13.67 -19.29 -7.36
C PHE A 173 -13.43 -17.85 -7.81
N GLY A 174 -13.96 -16.87 -7.07
CA GLY A 174 -13.75 -15.44 -7.32
C GLY A 174 -12.65 -14.84 -6.45
N ALA A 175 -11.63 -14.24 -7.05
CA ALA A 175 -10.57 -13.52 -6.32
C ALA A 175 -9.77 -12.59 -7.24
N PRO A 176 -8.90 -11.71 -6.69
CA PRO A 176 -7.93 -10.97 -7.50
C PRO A 176 -6.99 -11.88 -8.30
N SER A 177 -6.54 -11.42 -9.47
CA SER A 177 -5.76 -12.23 -10.42
C SER A 177 -4.49 -12.85 -9.82
N GLU A 178 -3.81 -12.13 -8.94
CA GLU A 178 -2.63 -12.60 -8.20
C GLU A 178 -2.88 -13.84 -7.33
N PHE A 179 -4.12 -14.07 -6.90
CA PHE A 179 -4.47 -15.17 -5.99
C PHE A 179 -4.25 -16.53 -6.65
N GLN A 180 -4.17 -16.58 -7.99
CA GLN A 180 -3.84 -17.80 -8.72
C GLN A 180 -2.41 -18.29 -8.48
N THR A 181 -1.48 -17.39 -8.17
CA THR A 181 -0.04 -17.71 -8.13
C THR A 181 0.61 -17.43 -6.78
N ARG A 182 0.02 -16.58 -5.94
CA ARG A 182 0.49 -16.32 -4.58
C ARG A 182 0.50 -17.58 -3.72
N THR A 183 1.52 -17.74 -2.88
CA THR A 183 1.70 -18.94 -2.03
C THR A 183 0.50 -19.16 -1.11
N GLU A 184 -0.06 -18.07 -0.61
CA GLU A 184 -1.25 -17.99 0.24
C GLU A 184 -2.57 -18.18 -0.53
N GLY A 185 -2.55 -18.07 -1.87
CA GLY A 185 -3.70 -18.18 -2.75
C GLY A 185 -4.08 -19.62 -3.13
N LEU A 186 -4.47 -19.86 -4.40
CA LEU A 186 -4.84 -21.20 -4.90
C LEU A 186 -3.79 -22.29 -4.62
N PRO A 187 -2.47 -22.05 -4.78
CA PRO A 187 -1.44 -23.02 -4.39
C PRO A 187 -1.54 -23.43 -2.91
N GLY A 188 -1.76 -22.46 -2.03
CA GLY A 188 -1.93 -22.67 -0.59
C GLY A 188 -3.22 -23.44 -0.27
N LEU A 189 -4.33 -23.10 -0.93
CA LEU A 189 -5.60 -23.82 -0.78
C LEU A 189 -5.48 -25.28 -1.17
N LYS A 190 -4.81 -25.57 -2.29
CA LYS A 190 -4.52 -26.92 -2.74
C LYS A 190 -3.64 -27.68 -1.73
N ALA A 191 -2.54 -27.06 -1.31
CA ALA A 191 -1.56 -27.71 -0.44
C ALA A 191 -2.10 -27.99 0.98
N LYS A 192 -2.90 -27.09 1.56
CA LYS A 192 -3.38 -27.20 2.94
C LYS A 192 -4.74 -27.87 3.08
N TYR A 193 -5.63 -27.67 2.10
CA TYR A 193 -7.02 -28.10 2.18
C TYR A 193 -7.43 -29.10 1.10
N GLY A 194 -6.57 -29.38 0.12
CA GLY A 194 -6.91 -30.25 -1.02
C GLY A 194 -7.91 -29.62 -1.99
N LEU A 195 -8.20 -28.33 -1.85
CA LEU A 195 -9.10 -27.59 -2.72
C LEU A 195 -8.37 -27.21 -4.02
N ASP A 196 -8.62 -27.96 -5.09
CA ASP A 196 -7.90 -27.84 -6.37
C ASP A 196 -8.78 -27.20 -7.45
N ILE A 197 -8.74 -25.87 -7.52
CA ILE A 197 -9.54 -25.10 -8.49
C ILE A 197 -8.87 -25.14 -9.86
N LYS A 198 -9.61 -25.62 -10.87
CA LYS A 198 -9.13 -25.58 -12.26
C LYS A 198 -9.05 -24.13 -12.77
N PRO A 199 -8.09 -23.82 -13.67
CA PRO A 199 -7.99 -22.48 -14.25
C PRO A 199 -9.30 -21.96 -14.86
N ASP A 200 -10.05 -22.81 -15.56
CA ASP A 200 -11.34 -22.45 -16.18
C ASP A 200 -12.46 -22.12 -15.16
N ASN A 201 -12.27 -22.50 -13.90
CA ASN A 201 -13.19 -22.21 -12.79
C ASN A 201 -12.77 -20.97 -11.98
N PHE A 202 -11.65 -20.33 -12.31
CA PHE A 202 -11.23 -19.10 -11.66
C PHE A 202 -11.86 -17.89 -12.34
N VAL A 203 -12.42 -16.99 -11.54
CA VAL A 203 -13.02 -15.72 -11.99
C VAL A 203 -12.25 -14.58 -11.36
N SER A 204 -11.51 -13.83 -12.18
CA SER A 204 -10.77 -12.67 -11.68
C SER A 204 -11.73 -11.53 -11.33
N ILE A 205 -11.65 -11.06 -10.09
CA ILE A 205 -12.38 -9.88 -9.59
C ILE A 205 -11.40 -9.01 -8.82
N SER A 206 -11.21 -7.77 -9.26
CA SER A 206 -10.08 -6.94 -8.81
C SER A 206 -10.25 -6.34 -7.41
N ASP A 207 -11.46 -6.30 -6.85
CA ASP A 207 -11.77 -5.47 -5.68
C ASP A 207 -11.51 -6.12 -4.31
N GLY A 208 -10.74 -7.21 -4.27
CA GLY A 208 -10.27 -7.87 -3.05
C GLY A 208 -11.36 -8.11 -2.01
N GLY A 209 -12.34 -8.95 -2.32
CA GLY A 209 -13.45 -9.24 -1.41
C GLY A 209 -14.47 -8.10 -1.27
N GLY A 210 -14.39 -7.09 -2.13
CA GLY A 210 -15.27 -5.92 -2.15
C GLY A 210 -16.67 -6.18 -2.75
N PRO A 211 -17.44 -5.10 -3.01
CA PRO A 211 -18.83 -5.21 -3.48
C PRO A 211 -19.02 -6.01 -4.78
N ALA A 212 -18.07 -6.02 -5.70
CA ALA A 212 -18.14 -6.82 -6.92
C ALA A 212 -17.97 -8.31 -6.60
N THR A 213 -17.01 -8.66 -5.73
CA THR A 213 -16.82 -10.03 -5.26
C THR A 213 -18.05 -10.55 -4.51
N VAL A 214 -18.62 -9.75 -3.61
CA VAL A 214 -19.87 -10.10 -2.87
C VAL A 214 -21.06 -10.27 -3.81
N ARG A 215 -21.23 -9.39 -4.82
CA ARG A 215 -22.28 -9.55 -5.83
C ARG A 215 -22.13 -10.85 -6.60
N ALA A 216 -20.91 -11.15 -7.09
CA ALA A 216 -20.64 -12.38 -7.82
C ALA A 216 -20.93 -13.64 -6.99
N LEU A 217 -20.72 -13.58 -5.67
CA LEU A 217 -21.05 -14.68 -4.77
C LEU A 217 -22.57 -14.83 -4.58
N THR A 218 -23.26 -13.72 -4.33
CA THR A 218 -24.70 -13.69 -4.03
C THR A 218 -25.60 -13.93 -5.25
N ASP A 219 -25.17 -13.55 -6.45
CA ASP A 219 -25.88 -13.81 -7.71
C ASP A 219 -25.54 -15.16 -8.35
N GLY A 220 -24.58 -15.90 -7.77
CA GLY A 220 -24.17 -17.23 -8.21
C GLY A 220 -23.20 -17.26 -9.40
N THR A 221 -22.63 -16.11 -9.79
CA THR A 221 -21.53 -16.05 -10.77
C THR A 221 -20.33 -16.88 -10.31
N VAL A 222 -19.99 -16.80 -9.02
CA VAL A 222 -19.01 -17.65 -8.34
C VAL A 222 -19.67 -18.42 -7.19
N THR A 223 -19.09 -19.56 -6.83
CA THR A 223 -19.59 -20.43 -5.76
C THR A 223 -18.83 -20.25 -4.47
N ALA A 224 -17.55 -19.89 -4.58
CA ALA A 224 -16.69 -19.50 -3.48
C ALA A 224 -15.91 -18.24 -3.87
N ALA A 225 -15.50 -17.44 -2.89
CA ALA A 225 -14.68 -16.27 -3.14
C ALA A 225 -13.68 -16.01 -2.00
N ASP A 226 -12.57 -15.38 -2.36
CA ASP A 226 -11.69 -14.75 -1.38
C ASP A 226 -12.37 -13.48 -0.84
N ILE A 227 -12.67 -13.49 0.46
CA ILE A 227 -13.21 -12.33 1.18
C ILE A 227 -12.43 -12.18 2.47
N PHE A 228 -11.97 -10.97 2.75
CA PHE A 228 -11.18 -10.68 3.95
C PHE A 228 -12.02 -10.72 5.22
N SER A 229 -11.40 -11.17 6.31
CA SER A 229 -12.06 -11.38 7.61
C SER A 229 -12.63 -10.11 8.24
N THR A 230 -12.14 -8.94 7.86
CA THR A 230 -12.67 -7.64 8.30
C THR A 230 -13.76 -7.08 7.39
N SER A 231 -14.14 -7.82 6.33
CA SER A 231 -15.18 -7.39 5.42
C SER A 231 -16.53 -7.27 6.13
N PRO A 232 -17.21 -6.11 6.04
CA PRO A 232 -18.53 -5.93 6.62
C PRO A 232 -19.62 -6.75 5.90
N ALA A 233 -19.28 -7.37 4.77
CA ALA A 233 -20.20 -8.17 3.97
C ALA A 233 -20.30 -9.63 4.43
N ILE A 234 -19.44 -10.12 5.33
CA ILE A 234 -19.50 -11.50 5.82
C ILE A 234 -20.89 -11.88 6.36
N PRO A 235 -21.61 -11.03 7.13
CA PRO A 235 -22.98 -11.33 7.56
C PRO A 235 -24.03 -11.36 6.44
N GLN A 236 -23.69 -10.90 5.24
CA GLN A 236 -24.60 -10.74 4.09
C GLN A 236 -24.47 -11.88 3.08
N ASN A 237 -23.46 -12.75 3.25
CA ASN A 237 -23.12 -13.84 2.33
C ASN A 237 -23.93 -15.11 2.60
#